data_AF-A0A454WFL8-F1
#
_entry.id   AF-A0A454WFL8-F1
#
_cell.length_a   1.000
_cell.length_b   1.000
_cell.length_c   1.000
_cell.angle_alpha   90.00
_cell.angle_beta   90.00
_cell.angle_gamma   90.00
#
_symmetry.space_group_name_H-M   'P 1'
#
loop_
_entity.id
_entity.type
_entity.pdbx_description
1 polymer ?
#
loop_
_entity_poly.entity_id
_entity_poly.type
_entity_poly.pdbx_seq_one_letter_code
_entity_poly.pdbx_strand_id
1 'polypeptide(L)'
;MPPHAVHVVHRARLYADGRDLVVRDARGREHRYAVGADGIRRAVFYPPTDLWGIVQKRPEDRWGVLVFKGDDGRDLLHVPLAGWLPEARCLGALDLRPRKCLDRTGLRQLVERLRIPLEESPERVTASGVPDDGWEGRPYRAVHAELPAWHGCAKPLGVFGWFIALVIGVAARLPWALTVAAAALFLLPAGDAVVRVRGWWCKRRQARLADKTEIRPSPAAGSGATRRFLRTASLRVLPHDVVLTNALGEERRLGRTGAHGVARLVRLVDAGTGEPLGVELRDGQGEVRAVLPWRSWFAGSPGSDGWTTLVDALKVPVSDEKYRQRRDARPWWQDHTLAGDARRMSPTEGRAARRQVAWYRSVAGAHEPVVLPFFSAWLLFGLMSDEVSTFLAGLLSALTLVLSLGPATVSALVSRFWYDRTVEVE
;
A
#
# COMPACT_ATOMS: atom_id res chain seq x y z
N MET A 1 7.26 3.88 -25.85
CA MET A 1 6.65 5.06 -25.19
C MET A 1 7.75 6.07 -24.91
N PRO A 2 7.57 7.36 -25.26
CA PRO A 2 8.59 8.38 -25.04
C PRO A 2 8.80 8.63 -23.52
N PRO A 3 9.96 9.15 -23.12
CA PRO A 3 10.26 9.42 -21.72
C PRO A 3 9.47 10.64 -21.23
N HIS A 4 8.39 10.43 -20.45
CA HIS A 4 7.75 11.55 -19.77
C HIS A 4 8.69 12.02 -18.66
N ALA A 5 9.46 13.08 -18.92
CA ALA A 5 10.60 13.47 -18.09
C ALA A 5 10.30 13.89 -16.62
N VAL A 6 9.06 13.79 -16.13
CA VAL A 6 8.69 13.99 -14.72
C VAL A 6 7.52 13.08 -14.39
N HIS A 7 7.79 12.08 -13.54
CA HIS A 7 6.81 11.14 -13.02
C HIS A 7 6.86 11.15 -11.49
N VAL A 8 5.71 11.27 -10.85
CA VAL A 8 5.52 10.99 -9.43
C VAL A 8 5.02 9.55 -9.32
N VAL A 9 5.79 8.70 -8.63
CA VAL A 9 5.58 7.24 -8.67
C VAL A 9 5.06 6.73 -7.33
N HIS A 10 3.82 6.23 -7.32
CA HIS A 10 3.34 5.20 -6.40
C HIS A 10 2.57 4.15 -7.23
N ARG A 11 1.66 3.33 -6.68
CA ARG A 11 0.88 2.37 -7.51
C ARG A 11 0.03 3.09 -8.60
N ALA A 12 -0.25 4.38 -8.44
CA ALA A 12 -0.73 5.34 -9.44
C ALA A 12 0.42 6.26 -9.83
N ARG A 13 0.33 6.82 -11.04
CA ARG A 13 1.32 7.75 -11.58
C ARG A 13 0.67 9.10 -11.86
N LEU A 14 1.35 10.14 -11.42
CA LEU A 14 1.09 11.53 -11.79
C LEU A 14 2.22 11.95 -12.73
N TYR A 15 1.90 12.41 -13.94
CA TYR A 15 2.93 12.77 -14.92
C TYR A 15 2.45 13.82 -15.90
N ALA A 16 3.41 14.52 -16.51
CA ALA A 16 3.14 15.51 -17.55
C ALA A 16 3.12 14.83 -18.92
N ASP A 17 2.05 15.07 -19.69
CA ASP A 17 1.92 14.68 -21.09
C ASP A 17 1.63 15.94 -21.92
N GLY A 18 2.68 16.51 -22.53
CA GLY A 18 2.57 17.81 -23.19
C GLY A 18 2.19 18.92 -22.20
N ARG A 19 0.99 19.49 -22.36
CA ARG A 19 0.40 20.51 -21.47
C ARG A 19 -0.63 19.93 -20.50
N ASP A 20 -0.79 18.62 -20.45
CA ASP A 20 -1.76 17.97 -19.59
C ASP A 20 -1.09 17.37 -18.35
N LEU A 21 -1.75 17.51 -17.21
CA LEU A 21 -1.49 16.69 -16.03
C LEU A 21 -2.29 15.40 -16.14
N VAL A 22 -1.59 14.26 -16.18
CA VAL A 22 -2.24 12.94 -16.28
C VAL A 22 -2.14 12.20 -14.96
N VAL A 23 -3.30 11.79 -14.44
CA VAL A 23 -3.45 10.91 -13.28
C VAL A 23 -3.80 9.52 -13.78
N ARG A 24 -2.86 8.58 -13.69
CA ARG A 24 -3.11 7.17 -13.98
C ARG A 24 -3.32 6.40 -12.69
N ASP A 25 -4.50 5.86 -12.48
CA ASP A 25 -4.80 5.04 -11.30
C ASP A 25 -4.08 3.68 -11.34
N ALA A 26 -4.11 2.93 -10.23
CA ALA A 26 -3.50 1.60 -10.14
C ALA A 26 -4.13 0.55 -11.08
N ARG A 27 -5.27 0.86 -11.71
CA ARG A 27 -5.96 0.01 -12.70
C ARG A 27 -5.62 0.41 -14.13
N GLY A 28 -4.75 1.42 -14.31
CA GLY A 28 -4.35 1.94 -15.62
C GLY A 28 -5.35 2.92 -16.23
N ARG A 29 -6.39 3.34 -15.50
CA ARG A 29 -7.33 4.36 -15.99
C ARG A 29 -6.68 5.74 -15.88
N GLU A 30 -6.72 6.50 -16.96
CA GLU A 30 -6.16 7.84 -17.02
C GLU A 30 -7.26 8.89 -16.88
N HIS A 31 -6.99 9.90 -16.07
CA HIS A 31 -7.73 11.16 -16.05
C HIS A 31 -6.76 12.26 -16.46
N ARG A 32 -7.13 13.05 -17.45
CA ARG A 32 -6.30 14.13 -18.01
C ARG A 32 -6.89 15.47 -17.58
N TYR A 33 -6.04 16.37 -17.14
CA TYR A 33 -6.39 17.73 -16.77
C TYR A 33 -5.55 18.68 -17.62
N ALA A 34 -6.20 19.48 -18.45
CA ALA A 34 -5.52 20.52 -19.22
C ALA A 34 -4.92 21.56 -18.28
N VAL A 35 -3.73 22.09 -18.61
CA VAL A 35 -3.11 23.20 -17.89
C VAL A 35 -3.27 24.48 -18.71
N GLY A 36 -3.87 25.51 -18.11
CA GLY A 36 -4.20 26.77 -18.80
C GLY A 36 -5.62 27.27 -18.50
N ALA A 37 -6.18 28.06 -19.43
CA ALA A 37 -7.45 28.76 -19.25
C ALA A 37 -8.64 27.85 -18.94
N ASP A 38 -8.72 26.73 -19.64
CA ASP A 38 -9.87 25.82 -19.54
C ASP A 38 -9.65 24.69 -18.52
N GLY A 39 -8.65 24.82 -17.64
CA GLY A 39 -8.26 23.76 -16.72
C GLY A 39 -7.48 24.25 -15.51
N ILE A 40 -6.38 23.56 -15.18
CA ILE A 40 -5.57 23.87 -14.02
C ILE A 40 -4.85 25.20 -14.24
N ARG A 41 -5.11 26.17 -13.35
CA ARG A 41 -4.47 27.49 -13.35
C ARG A 41 -3.41 27.63 -12.28
N ARG A 42 -3.62 27.05 -11.09
CA ARG A 42 -2.71 27.15 -9.95
C ARG A 42 -2.74 25.89 -9.10
N ALA A 43 -1.68 25.67 -8.34
CA ALA A 43 -1.58 24.62 -7.35
C ALA A 43 -1.36 25.27 -5.98
N VAL A 44 -2.19 24.91 -5.01
CA VAL A 44 -2.14 25.44 -3.64
C VAL A 44 -1.78 24.31 -2.69
N PHE A 45 -0.67 24.47 -1.97
CA PHE A 45 -0.24 23.55 -0.94
C PHE A 45 -0.85 23.96 0.41
N TYR A 46 -1.61 23.05 1.02
CA TYR A 46 -2.19 23.23 2.34
C TYR A 46 -1.44 22.36 3.37
N PRO A 47 -0.65 22.95 4.27
CA PRO A 47 0.04 22.21 5.32
C PRO A 47 -0.94 21.73 6.44
N PRO A 48 -0.57 20.71 7.22
CA PRO A 48 -1.42 20.19 8.30
C PRO A 48 -1.47 21.15 9.51
N THR A 49 -2.65 21.35 10.11
CA THR A 49 -2.80 22.11 11.38
C THR A 49 -2.52 21.26 12.61
N ASP A 50 -3.24 20.15 12.73
CA ASP A 50 -3.21 19.24 13.88
C ASP A 50 -2.68 17.89 13.41
N LEU A 51 -1.38 17.70 13.55
CA LEU A 51 -0.69 16.46 13.17
C LEU A 51 -1.31 15.24 13.86
N TRP A 52 -1.70 15.34 15.13
CA TRP A 52 -2.23 14.19 15.87
C TRP A 52 -3.65 13.84 15.44
N GLY A 53 -4.55 14.83 15.35
CA GLY A 53 -5.91 14.63 14.87
C GLY A 53 -5.95 14.15 13.42
N ILE A 54 -5.07 14.65 12.55
CA ILE A 54 -4.94 14.20 11.17
C ILE A 54 -4.37 12.78 11.11
N VAL A 55 -3.31 12.45 11.85
CA VAL A 55 -2.75 11.09 11.86
C VAL A 55 -3.80 10.06 12.31
N GLN A 56 -4.66 10.41 13.26
CA GLN A 56 -5.73 9.53 13.72
C GLN A 56 -6.90 9.42 12.73
N LYS A 57 -7.40 10.54 12.20
CA LYS A 57 -8.63 10.57 11.38
C LYS A 57 -8.38 10.42 9.89
N ARG A 58 -7.29 11.00 9.37
CA ARG A 58 -6.92 11.03 7.95
C ARG A 58 -5.39 10.88 7.77
N PRO A 59 -4.83 9.68 8.02
CA PRO A 59 -3.37 9.46 8.00
C PRO A 59 -2.69 9.76 6.65
N GLU A 60 -3.45 9.81 5.56
CA GLU A 60 -2.99 10.18 4.22
C GLU A 60 -2.67 11.68 4.08
N ASP A 61 -3.26 12.52 4.95
CA ASP A 61 -3.15 13.99 4.91
C ASP A 61 -2.11 14.54 5.90
N ARG A 62 -1.39 13.68 6.61
CA ARG A 62 -0.51 14.07 7.74
C ARG A 62 0.66 14.98 7.37
N TRP A 63 0.99 15.11 6.08
CA TRP A 63 1.99 16.06 5.58
C TRP A 63 1.38 17.15 4.69
N GLY A 64 0.05 17.26 4.68
CA GLY A 64 -0.69 18.22 3.87
C GLY A 64 -1.21 17.65 2.55
N VAL A 65 -1.91 18.51 1.82
CA VAL A 65 -2.57 18.20 0.55
C VAL A 65 -2.18 19.26 -0.47
N LEU A 66 -1.81 18.83 -1.68
CA LEU A 66 -1.66 19.72 -2.83
C LEU A 66 -2.99 19.74 -3.61
N VAL A 67 -3.56 20.92 -3.79
CA VAL A 67 -4.83 21.12 -4.48
C VAL A 67 -4.58 21.88 -5.78
N PHE A 68 -5.02 21.32 -6.91
CA PHE A 68 -5.02 22.01 -8.19
C PHE A 68 -6.35 22.71 -8.39
N LYS A 69 -6.31 24.01 -8.70
CA LYS A 69 -7.48 24.87 -8.87
C LYS A 69 -7.62 25.40 -10.29
N GLY A 70 -8.86 25.58 -10.71
CA GLY A 70 -9.24 26.29 -11.92
C GLY A 70 -9.13 27.82 -11.79
N ASP A 71 -9.46 28.52 -12.87
CA ASP A 71 -9.49 29.99 -12.93
C ASP A 71 -10.59 30.59 -12.05
N ASP A 72 -11.72 29.88 -11.97
CA ASP A 72 -12.88 30.15 -11.12
C ASP A 72 -12.62 29.89 -9.61
N GLY A 73 -11.41 29.44 -9.26
CA GLY A 73 -11.06 29.06 -7.90
C GLY A 73 -11.59 27.68 -7.48
N ARG A 74 -12.27 26.96 -8.37
CA ARG A 74 -12.80 25.62 -8.11
C ARG A 74 -11.67 24.62 -7.93
N ASP A 75 -11.84 23.74 -6.94
CA ASP A 75 -10.94 22.62 -6.73
C ASP A 75 -11.17 21.54 -7.79
N LEU A 76 -10.13 21.20 -8.55
CA LEU A 76 -10.18 20.20 -9.63
C LEU A 76 -9.61 18.86 -9.18
N LEU A 77 -8.48 18.88 -8.49
CA LEU A 77 -7.74 17.69 -8.10
C LEU A 77 -7.07 17.86 -6.73
N HIS A 78 -7.31 16.91 -5.83
CA HIS A 78 -6.70 16.85 -4.50
C HIS A 78 -5.67 15.72 -4.43
N VAL A 79 -4.42 16.05 -4.09
CA VAL A 79 -3.30 15.11 -3.99
C VAL A 79 -2.76 15.08 -2.55
N PRO A 80 -3.15 14.09 -1.73
CA PRO A 80 -2.66 13.96 -0.36
C PRO A 80 -1.21 13.48 -0.34
N LEU A 81 -0.30 14.23 0.29
CA LEU A 81 1.14 13.98 0.14
C LEU A 81 1.56 12.62 0.70
N ALA A 82 1.02 12.18 1.84
CA ALA A 82 1.40 10.89 2.41
C ALA A 82 0.84 9.70 1.62
N GLY A 83 -0.24 9.89 0.85
CA GLY A 83 -0.77 8.89 -0.07
C GLY A 83 0.11 8.69 -1.32
N TRP A 84 0.97 9.66 -1.64
CA TRP A 84 1.81 9.65 -2.84
C TRP A 84 3.30 9.50 -2.54
N LEU A 85 3.74 9.69 -1.30
CA LEU A 85 5.11 9.43 -0.88
C LEU A 85 5.37 7.91 -0.73
N PRO A 86 6.29 7.31 -1.50
CA PRO A 86 6.58 5.88 -1.42
C PRO A 86 7.02 5.39 -0.03
N GLU A 87 7.73 6.25 0.71
CA GLU A 87 8.31 5.95 2.02
C GLU A 87 7.33 6.23 3.17
N ALA A 88 6.11 6.68 2.89
CA ALA A 88 5.14 7.07 3.91
C ALA A 88 4.93 5.99 4.98
N ARG A 89 4.85 4.71 4.61
CA ARG A 89 4.63 3.63 5.61
C ARG A 89 5.81 3.36 6.54
N CYS A 90 6.97 3.94 6.25
CA CYS A 90 8.22 3.73 6.97
C CYS A 90 8.68 4.96 7.76
N LEU A 91 8.16 6.14 7.43
CA LEU A 91 8.49 7.41 8.08
C LEU A 91 7.37 7.83 9.03
N GLY A 92 7.74 8.20 10.25
CA GLY A 92 6.90 8.87 11.22
C GLY A 92 6.51 10.26 10.75
N ALA A 93 5.38 10.77 11.26
CA ALA A 93 4.87 12.09 10.86
C ALA A 93 5.86 13.23 11.13
N LEU A 94 6.72 13.07 12.15
CA LEU A 94 7.72 14.07 12.56
C LEU A 94 9.05 13.97 11.79
N ASP A 95 9.28 12.89 11.03
CA ASP A 95 10.56 12.65 10.36
C ASP A 95 10.75 13.55 9.13
N LEU A 96 9.66 14.12 8.59
CA LEU A 96 9.67 14.98 7.42
C LEU A 96 8.87 16.24 7.63
N ARG A 97 9.48 17.38 7.28
CA ARG A 97 8.77 18.65 7.16
C ARG A 97 7.80 18.60 5.96
N PRO A 98 6.58 19.17 6.06
CA PRO A 98 5.58 19.15 4.99
C PRO A 98 6.12 19.64 3.63
N ARG A 99 6.87 20.75 3.59
CA ARG A 99 7.51 21.25 2.35
C ARG A 99 8.49 20.24 1.73
N LYS A 100 9.30 19.58 2.56
CA LYS A 100 10.23 18.54 2.12
C LYS A 100 9.50 17.32 1.58
N CYS A 101 8.28 17.04 2.06
CA CYS A 101 7.44 15.97 1.52
C CYS A 101 6.99 16.29 0.09
N LEU A 102 6.59 17.53 -0.19
CA LEU A 102 6.24 17.98 -1.54
C LEU A 102 7.39 17.77 -2.53
N ASP A 103 8.62 18.05 -2.09
CA ASP A 103 9.82 17.79 -2.87
C ASP A 103 10.01 16.29 -3.06
N ARG A 104 10.04 15.49 -1.99
CA ARG A 104 10.30 14.04 -2.06
C ARG A 104 9.27 13.26 -2.89
N THR A 105 8.04 13.74 -3.01
CA THR A 105 7.04 13.16 -3.92
C THR A 105 7.34 13.46 -5.39
N GLY A 106 8.06 14.53 -5.72
CA GLY A 106 8.29 15.02 -7.08
C GLY A 106 7.16 15.89 -7.62
N LEU A 107 6.16 16.22 -6.80
CA LEU A 107 5.04 17.06 -7.21
C LEU A 107 5.47 18.50 -7.50
N ARG A 108 6.44 19.05 -6.75
CA ARG A 108 6.96 20.40 -7.00
C ARG A 108 7.52 20.52 -8.43
N GLN A 109 8.39 19.60 -8.84
CA GLN A 109 8.97 19.60 -10.18
C GLN A 109 7.92 19.36 -11.27
N LEU A 110 6.90 18.57 -10.98
CA LEU A 110 5.81 18.34 -11.91
C LEU A 110 5.04 19.64 -12.17
N VAL A 111 4.72 20.38 -11.11
CA VAL A 111 4.06 21.69 -11.14
C VAL A 111 4.93 22.72 -11.86
N GLU A 112 6.22 22.81 -11.51
CA GLU A 112 7.19 23.70 -12.16
C GLU A 112 7.33 23.41 -13.66
N ARG A 113 7.42 22.13 -14.04
CA ARG A 113 7.53 21.73 -15.44
C ARG A 113 6.30 22.08 -16.25
N LEU A 114 5.11 21.92 -15.67
CA LEU A 114 3.85 22.32 -16.28
C LEU A 114 3.61 23.84 -16.22
N ARG A 115 4.53 24.59 -15.61
CA ARG A 115 4.44 26.05 -15.39
C ARG A 115 3.18 26.45 -14.64
N ILE A 116 2.73 25.59 -13.73
CA ILE A 116 1.61 25.87 -12.83
C ILE A 116 2.20 26.68 -11.65
N PRO A 117 1.69 27.87 -11.34
CA PRO A 117 2.05 28.61 -10.13
C PRO A 117 1.77 27.77 -8.88
N LEU A 118 2.77 27.65 -8.00
CA LEU A 118 2.67 26.96 -6.73
C LEU A 118 2.59 27.98 -5.59
N GLU A 119 1.46 28.00 -4.90
CA GLU A 119 1.22 28.85 -3.73
C GLU A 119 1.16 27.99 -2.47
N GLU A 120 1.59 28.54 -1.34
CA GLU A 120 1.39 27.93 -0.02
C GLU A 120 0.30 28.71 0.69
N SER A 121 -0.79 28.04 1.05
CA SER A 121 -1.91 28.70 1.72
C SER A 121 -1.56 29.01 3.18
N PRO A 122 -1.91 30.20 3.70
CA PRO A 122 -1.90 30.45 5.14
C PRO A 122 -2.99 29.63 5.85
N GLU A 123 -4.06 29.27 5.14
CA GLU A 123 -5.08 28.35 5.61
C GLU A 123 -4.54 26.93 5.64
N ARG A 124 -4.88 26.20 6.70
CA ARG A 124 -4.32 24.90 6.99
C ARG A 124 -5.37 23.82 6.91
N VAL A 125 -4.97 22.61 6.51
CA VAL A 125 -5.88 21.46 6.45
C VAL A 125 -6.32 21.10 7.86
N THR A 126 -7.63 21.16 8.10
CA THR A 126 -8.27 20.72 9.34
C THR A 126 -8.40 19.19 9.37
N ALA A 127 -8.73 18.61 10.52
CA ALA A 127 -8.91 17.16 10.65
C ALA A 127 -10.08 16.59 9.81
N SER A 128 -10.97 17.44 9.29
CA SER A 128 -11.99 17.08 8.29
C SER A 128 -11.41 16.98 6.87
N GLY A 129 -10.18 17.44 6.64
CA GLY A 129 -9.38 17.33 5.42
C GLY A 129 -9.94 18.04 4.19
N VAL A 130 -10.58 19.19 4.42
CA VAL A 130 -11.10 20.11 3.41
C VAL A 130 -10.77 21.53 3.92
N PRO A 131 -10.23 22.45 3.09
CA PRO A 131 -10.30 23.88 3.39
C PRO A 131 -11.78 24.22 3.53
N ASP A 132 -12.16 24.88 4.61
CA ASP A 132 -13.55 25.10 5.04
C ASP A 132 -14.41 25.74 3.94
N ASP A 133 -15.05 24.95 3.07
CA ASP A 133 -15.99 25.42 2.05
C ASP A 133 -17.04 24.36 1.74
N GLY A 134 -18.27 24.84 1.52
CA GLY A 134 -19.51 24.09 1.50
C GLY A 134 -19.63 23.00 0.43
N TRP A 135 -20.81 22.38 0.42
CA TRP A 135 -21.22 21.19 -0.33
C TRP A 135 -21.19 21.30 -1.87
N GLU A 136 -20.35 22.15 -2.46
CA GLU A 136 -20.22 22.25 -3.92
C GLU A 136 -19.24 21.19 -4.44
N GLY A 137 -19.80 20.17 -5.11
CA GLY A 137 -19.10 19.21 -5.97
C GLY A 137 -17.81 18.63 -5.43
N ARG A 138 -17.84 17.40 -4.86
CA ARG A 138 -16.63 16.72 -4.36
C ARG A 138 -15.51 16.69 -5.42
N PRO A 139 -14.39 17.41 -5.23
CA PRO A 139 -13.30 17.41 -6.19
C PRO A 139 -12.71 16.02 -6.33
N TYR A 140 -12.10 15.72 -7.49
CA TYR A 140 -11.49 14.42 -7.69
C TYR A 140 -10.30 14.29 -6.73
N ARG A 141 -10.43 13.38 -5.77
CA ARG A 141 -9.34 13.06 -4.86
C ARG A 141 -8.52 11.95 -5.48
N ALA A 142 -7.25 12.23 -5.77
CA ALA A 142 -6.28 11.25 -6.20
C ALA A 142 -5.84 10.38 -5.01
N VAL A 143 -6.79 9.71 -4.37
CA VAL A 143 -6.54 8.73 -3.30
C VAL A 143 -6.49 7.35 -3.90
N HIS A 144 -5.53 6.59 -3.40
CA HIS A 144 -5.46 5.17 -3.63
C HIS A 144 -6.50 4.41 -2.82
N ALA A 145 -7.65 4.17 -3.44
CA ALA A 145 -8.54 3.14 -2.93
C ALA A 145 -7.92 1.76 -3.21
N GLU A 146 -7.42 1.09 -2.16
CA GLU A 146 -6.93 -0.29 -2.24
C GLU A 146 -8.06 -1.25 -2.66
N LEU A 147 -9.31 -0.88 -2.39
CA LEU A 147 -10.51 -1.66 -2.69
C LEU A 147 -11.47 -0.91 -3.64
N PRO A 148 -12.26 -1.61 -4.46
CA PRO A 148 -13.33 -0.98 -5.25
C PRO A 148 -14.39 -0.29 -4.38
N ALA A 149 -14.94 0.83 -4.85
CA ALA A 149 -15.98 1.57 -4.13
C ALA A 149 -17.22 0.70 -3.79
N TRP A 150 -17.63 -0.20 -4.70
CA TRP A 150 -18.76 -1.12 -4.45
C TRP A 150 -18.52 -2.04 -3.26
N HIS A 151 -17.27 -2.39 -2.96
CA HIS A 151 -16.93 -3.25 -1.83
C HIS A 151 -17.22 -2.54 -0.51
N GLY A 152 -17.00 -1.23 -0.44
CA GLY A 152 -17.42 -0.39 0.67
C GLY A 152 -18.95 -0.34 0.83
N CYS A 153 -19.71 -0.38 -0.26
CA CYS A 153 -21.19 -0.40 -0.23
C CYS A 153 -21.78 -1.78 0.10
N ALA A 154 -21.09 -2.87 -0.25
CA ALA A 154 -21.56 -4.24 0.00
C ALA A 154 -21.76 -4.52 1.50
N LYS A 155 -20.96 -3.89 2.37
CA LYS A 155 -21.01 -4.07 3.83
C LYS A 155 -22.29 -3.52 4.47
N PRO A 156 -22.62 -2.22 4.34
CA PRO A 156 -23.88 -1.71 4.88
C PRO A 156 -25.08 -2.40 4.24
N LEU A 157 -25.05 -2.67 2.93
CA LEU A 157 -26.15 -3.39 2.25
C LEU A 157 -26.36 -4.80 2.83
N GLY A 158 -25.28 -5.54 3.09
CA GLY A 158 -25.38 -6.87 3.69
C GLY A 158 -25.89 -6.85 5.14
N VAL A 159 -25.37 -5.96 5.98
CA VAL A 159 -25.76 -5.87 7.40
C VAL A 159 -27.19 -5.33 7.56
N PHE A 160 -27.51 -4.20 6.92
CA PHE A 160 -28.85 -3.61 6.98
C PHE A 160 -29.87 -4.49 6.27
N GLY A 161 -29.50 -5.07 5.12
CA GLY A 161 -30.36 -6.01 4.39
C GLY A 161 -30.71 -7.24 5.22
N TRP A 162 -29.72 -7.83 5.91
CA TRP A 162 -29.96 -8.93 6.84
C TRP A 162 -30.89 -8.53 7.99
N PHE A 163 -30.61 -7.40 8.65
CA PHE A 163 -31.40 -6.95 9.81
C PHE A 163 -32.86 -6.65 9.42
N ILE A 164 -33.06 -5.91 8.32
CA ILE A 164 -34.40 -5.57 7.81
C ILE A 164 -35.15 -6.84 7.41
N ALA A 165 -34.52 -7.76 6.69
CA ALA A 165 -35.15 -9.01 6.29
C ALA A 165 -35.56 -9.86 7.49
N LEU A 166 -34.75 -9.89 8.55
CA LEU A 166 -35.06 -10.63 9.76
C LEU A 166 -36.21 -9.99 10.55
N VAL A 167 -36.20 -8.66 10.73
CA VAL A 167 -37.27 -7.94 11.44
C VAL A 167 -38.60 -8.06 10.69
N ILE A 168 -38.62 -7.80 9.39
CA ILE A 168 -39.84 -7.90 8.57
C ILE A 168 -40.30 -9.36 8.46
N GLY A 169 -39.37 -10.29 8.28
CA GLY A 169 -39.65 -11.72 8.20
C GLY A 169 -40.33 -12.28 9.44
N VAL A 170 -39.84 -11.89 10.62
CA VAL A 170 -40.44 -12.27 11.91
C VAL A 170 -41.79 -11.59 12.11
N ALA A 171 -41.89 -10.29 11.83
CA ALA A 171 -43.12 -9.53 12.03
C ALA A 171 -44.26 -9.97 11.10
N ALA A 172 -43.95 -10.27 9.84
CA ALA A 172 -44.92 -10.62 8.80
C ALA A 172 -45.00 -12.12 8.51
N ARG A 173 -44.23 -12.97 9.21
CA ARG A 173 -44.16 -14.44 9.04
C ARG A 173 -43.94 -14.86 7.57
N LEU A 174 -42.99 -14.20 6.92
CA LEU A 174 -42.73 -14.40 5.49
C LEU A 174 -41.73 -15.56 5.28
N PRO A 175 -42.09 -16.62 4.54
CA PRO A 175 -41.23 -17.81 4.38
C PRO A 175 -39.95 -17.52 3.58
N TRP A 176 -39.95 -16.52 2.70
CA TRP A 176 -38.79 -16.12 1.90
C TRP A 176 -37.80 -15.21 2.64
N ALA A 177 -38.19 -14.68 3.81
CA ALA A 177 -37.37 -13.69 4.52
C ALA A 177 -36.06 -14.29 5.04
N LEU A 178 -36.06 -15.57 5.43
CA LEU A 178 -34.85 -16.29 5.82
C LEU A 178 -33.86 -16.41 4.66
N THR A 179 -34.35 -16.67 3.44
CA THR A 179 -33.52 -16.74 2.24
C THR A 179 -32.90 -15.38 1.90
N VAL A 180 -33.67 -14.29 2.01
CA VAL A 180 -33.17 -12.92 1.79
C VAL A 180 -32.15 -12.52 2.85
N ALA A 181 -32.39 -12.87 4.12
CA ALA A 181 -31.43 -12.65 5.20
C ALA A 181 -30.12 -13.42 4.98
N ALA A 182 -30.19 -14.70 4.56
CA ALA A 182 -29.03 -15.51 4.23
C ALA A 182 -28.26 -14.97 3.02
N ALA A 183 -28.97 -14.52 1.98
CA ALA A 183 -28.37 -13.89 0.80
C ALA A 183 -27.64 -12.59 1.16
N ALA A 184 -28.23 -11.76 2.03
CA ALA A 184 -27.62 -10.53 2.50
C ALA A 184 -26.31 -10.79 3.28
N LEU A 185 -26.28 -11.81 4.14
CA LEU A 185 -25.06 -12.23 4.84
C LEU A 185 -24.00 -12.79 3.87
N PHE A 186 -24.42 -13.55 2.85
CA PHE A 186 -23.53 -14.12 1.85
C PHE A 186 -22.83 -13.06 0.98
N LEU A 187 -23.46 -11.91 0.73
CA LEU A 187 -22.86 -10.82 -0.05
C LEU A 187 -21.51 -10.35 0.51
N LEU A 188 -21.31 -10.40 1.83
CA LEU A 188 -20.06 -9.95 2.46
C LEU A 188 -18.86 -10.83 2.04
N PRO A 189 -18.80 -12.13 2.35
CA PRO A 189 -17.67 -12.97 1.97
C PRO A 189 -17.60 -13.23 0.45
N ALA A 190 -18.73 -13.16 -0.27
CA ALA A 190 -18.73 -13.22 -1.73
C ALA A 190 -18.02 -12.00 -2.35
N GLY A 191 -18.30 -10.79 -1.83
CA GLY A 191 -17.60 -9.57 -2.24
C GLY A 191 -16.09 -9.66 -2.00
N ASP A 192 -15.68 -10.17 -0.82
CA ASP A 192 -14.27 -10.42 -0.51
C ASP A 192 -13.63 -11.41 -1.49
N ALA A 193 -14.30 -12.51 -1.81
CA ALA A 193 -13.82 -13.49 -2.77
C ALA A 193 -13.63 -12.89 -4.17
N VAL A 194 -14.59 -12.08 -4.65
CA VAL A 194 -14.49 -11.39 -5.95
C VAL A 194 -13.26 -10.47 -5.98
N VAL A 195 -13.03 -9.69 -4.93
CA VAL A 195 -11.87 -8.80 -4.85
C VAL A 195 -10.56 -9.61 -4.86
N ARG A 196 -10.48 -10.70 -4.09
CA ARG A 196 -9.28 -11.55 -4.02
C ARG A 196 -8.99 -12.25 -5.34
N VAL A 197 -10.01 -12.85 -5.98
CA VAL A 197 -9.88 -13.52 -7.27
C VAL A 197 -9.46 -12.53 -8.35
N ARG A 198 -10.08 -11.35 -8.37
CA ARG A 198 -9.70 -10.27 -9.29
C ARG A 198 -8.27 -9.81 -9.05
N GLY A 199 -7.89 -9.58 -7.80
CA GLY A 199 -6.52 -9.20 -7.42
C GLY A 199 -5.49 -10.24 -7.85
N TRP A 200 -5.79 -11.53 -7.64
CA TRP A 200 -4.95 -12.64 -8.10
C TRP A 200 -4.81 -12.66 -9.63
N TRP A 201 -5.92 -12.50 -10.36
CA TRP A 201 -5.92 -12.44 -11.83
C TRP A 201 -5.10 -11.24 -12.35
N CYS A 202 -5.28 -10.06 -11.76
CA CYS A 202 -4.52 -8.87 -12.10
C CYS A 202 -3.02 -9.07 -11.85
N LYS A 203 -2.64 -9.63 -10.70
CA LYS A 203 -1.24 -9.93 -10.36
C LYS A 203 -0.63 -10.92 -11.35
N ARG A 204 -1.38 -11.95 -11.75
CA ARG A 204 -0.92 -12.96 -12.72
C ARG A 204 -0.69 -12.35 -14.11
N ARG A 205 -1.56 -11.43 -14.55
CA ARG A 205 -1.36 -10.70 -15.82
C ARG A 205 -0.13 -9.80 -15.78
N GLN A 206 0.10 -9.08 -14.68
CA GLN A 206 1.27 -8.20 -14.50
C GLN A 206 2.60 -8.96 -14.34
N ALA A 207 2.56 -10.20 -13.84
CA ALA A 207 3.75 -11.05 -13.74
C ALA A 207 4.34 -11.41 -15.11
N ARG A 208 3.49 -11.60 -16.13
CA ARG A 208 3.90 -12.03 -17.48
C ARG A 208 4.51 -10.93 -18.36
N LEU A 209 4.38 -9.66 -17.97
CA LEU A 209 4.59 -8.50 -18.85
C LEU A 209 5.91 -7.76 -18.66
N ALA A 210 6.95 -8.36 -18.07
CA ALA A 210 8.15 -7.57 -17.81
C ALA A 210 9.46 -8.34 -17.93
N ASP A 211 10.30 -7.84 -18.82
CA ASP A 211 11.75 -7.86 -18.68
C ASP A 211 12.10 -7.28 -17.30
N LYS A 212 12.58 -8.15 -16.42
CA LYS A 212 12.81 -7.86 -15.01
C LYS A 212 14.16 -8.45 -14.61
N THR A 213 15.04 -7.61 -14.08
CA THR A 213 16.09 -8.09 -13.18
C THR A 213 15.49 -8.17 -11.78
N GLU A 214 15.36 -9.38 -11.24
CA GLU A 214 14.85 -9.65 -9.89
C GLU A 214 16.01 -10.08 -8.99
N ILE A 215 16.28 -9.29 -7.96
CA ILE A 215 17.24 -9.61 -6.91
C ILE A 215 16.46 -10.15 -5.72
N ARG A 216 16.82 -11.35 -5.27
CA ARG A 216 16.25 -12.01 -4.10
C ARG A 216 17.19 -11.89 -2.91
N PRO A 217 16.66 -11.91 -1.67
CA PRO A 217 17.49 -11.88 -0.49
C PRO A 217 18.33 -13.17 -0.39
N SER A 218 19.63 -12.99 -0.17
CA SER A 218 20.60 -14.02 0.22
C SER A 218 21.11 -13.70 1.62
N PRO A 219 20.37 -14.08 2.67
CA PRO A 219 20.68 -13.70 4.03
C PRO A 219 21.81 -14.56 4.62
N ALA A 220 22.59 -14.01 5.55
CA ALA A 220 23.64 -14.76 6.24
C ALA A 220 23.10 -15.98 7.00
N ALA A 221 23.95 -16.98 7.20
CA ALA A 221 23.69 -18.08 8.13
C ALA A 221 23.29 -17.53 9.52
N GLY A 222 22.30 -18.17 10.14
CA GLY A 222 21.80 -17.77 11.47
C GLY A 222 21.11 -16.39 11.53
N SER A 223 20.71 -15.80 10.39
CA SER A 223 19.98 -14.53 10.33
C SER A 223 18.50 -14.62 10.71
N GLY A 224 17.97 -15.84 10.93
CA GLY A 224 16.56 -16.07 11.22
C GLY A 224 15.64 -15.89 10.00
N ALA A 225 16.19 -16.02 8.79
CA ALA A 225 15.42 -15.91 7.55
C ALA A 225 14.30 -16.97 7.47
N THR A 226 13.08 -16.50 7.23
CA THR A 226 11.91 -17.38 7.05
C THR A 226 11.70 -17.71 5.56
N ARG A 227 11.10 -18.87 5.26
CA ARG A 227 10.69 -19.22 3.89
C ARG A 227 9.80 -18.14 3.26
N ARG A 228 8.96 -17.48 4.07
CA ARG A 228 8.15 -16.32 3.70
C ARG A 228 9.00 -15.20 3.11
N PHE A 229 10.04 -14.79 3.83
CA PHE A 229 10.93 -13.72 3.42
C PHE A 229 11.62 -14.10 2.10
N LEU A 230 12.23 -15.29 2.03
CA LEU A 230 12.93 -15.75 0.83
C LEU A 230 12.04 -15.90 -0.41
N ARG A 231 10.77 -16.30 -0.25
CA ARG A 231 9.83 -16.48 -1.36
C ARG A 231 9.18 -15.19 -1.84
N THR A 232 9.05 -14.19 -0.97
CA THR A 232 8.19 -13.02 -1.22
C THR A 232 9.00 -11.74 -1.38
N ALA A 233 10.02 -11.55 -0.54
CA ALA A 233 10.82 -10.35 -0.59
C ALA A 233 11.67 -10.36 -1.87
N SER A 234 11.67 -9.23 -2.57
CA SER A 234 12.40 -9.07 -3.82
C SER A 234 12.62 -7.60 -4.13
N LEU A 235 13.73 -7.30 -4.80
CA LEU A 235 13.97 -6.02 -5.42
C LEU A 235 13.95 -6.24 -6.93
N ARG A 236 13.01 -5.57 -7.61
CA ARG A 236 12.89 -5.65 -9.07
C ARG A 236 13.29 -4.32 -9.68
N VAL A 237 14.20 -4.39 -10.64
CA VAL A 237 14.58 -3.24 -11.46
C VAL A 237 13.80 -3.32 -12.77
N LEU A 238 12.86 -2.39 -12.95
CA LEU A 238 12.06 -2.23 -14.16
C LEU A 238 12.65 -1.10 -15.03
N PRO A 239 12.18 -0.87 -16.27
CA PRO A 239 12.66 0.24 -17.08
C PRO A 239 12.52 1.62 -16.42
N HIS A 240 11.44 1.84 -15.65
CA HIS A 240 11.14 3.15 -15.04
C HIS A 240 11.09 3.15 -13.51
N ASP A 241 10.96 1.97 -12.90
CA ASP A 241 10.74 1.86 -11.46
C ASP A 241 11.74 0.89 -10.82
N VAL A 242 12.10 1.15 -9.57
CA VAL A 242 12.66 0.17 -8.65
C VAL A 242 11.56 -0.28 -7.70
N VAL A 243 11.21 -1.55 -7.72
CA VAL A 243 10.11 -2.10 -6.92
C VAL A 243 10.67 -2.96 -5.79
N LEU A 244 10.53 -2.47 -4.56
CA LEU A 244 10.88 -3.20 -3.36
C LEU A 244 9.65 -3.94 -2.84
N THR A 245 9.77 -5.24 -2.64
CA THR A 245 8.73 -6.10 -2.08
C THR A 245 9.25 -6.66 -0.77
N ASN A 246 8.49 -6.49 0.31
CA ASN A 246 8.88 -7.00 1.63
C ASN A 246 8.40 -8.45 1.87
N ALA A 247 8.67 -9.00 3.07
CA ALA A 247 8.25 -10.35 3.46
C ALA A 247 6.73 -10.59 3.40
N LEU A 248 5.93 -9.53 3.41
CA LEU A 248 4.47 -9.58 3.42
C LEU A 248 3.87 -9.39 2.02
N GLY A 249 4.70 -9.11 1.02
CA GLY A 249 4.27 -8.81 -0.35
C GLY A 249 3.78 -7.37 -0.55
N GLU A 250 4.03 -6.48 0.41
CA GLU A 250 3.81 -5.05 0.20
C GLU A 250 4.84 -4.52 -0.81
N GLU A 251 4.36 -3.85 -1.84
CA GLU A 251 5.21 -3.26 -2.88
C GLU A 251 5.39 -1.77 -2.60
N ARG A 252 6.64 -1.32 -2.61
CA ARG A 252 7.01 0.09 -2.72
C ARG A 252 7.70 0.31 -4.06
N ARG A 253 7.30 1.36 -4.77
CA ARG A 253 7.85 1.73 -6.07
C ARG A 253 8.59 3.05 -5.95
N LEU A 254 9.84 3.07 -6.38
CA LEU A 254 10.66 4.27 -6.50
C LEU A 254 10.88 4.53 -8.00
N GLY A 255 10.93 5.80 -8.42
CA GLY A 255 11.35 6.11 -9.79
C GLY A 255 12.82 5.75 -10.03
N ARG A 256 13.18 5.38 -11.26
CA ARG A 256 14.59 5.28 -11.69
C ARG A 256 15.15 6.60 -12.21
N THR A 257 14.27 7.49 -12.65
CA THR A 257 14.62 8.76 -13.29
C THR A 257 13.82 9.90 -12.66
N GLY A 258 14.21 11.13 -12.94
CA GLY A 258 13.67 12.33 -12.28
C GLY A 258 14.44 12.67 -11.01
N ALA A 259 14.25 13.87 -10.46
CA ALA A 259 15.09 14.35 -9.37
C ALA A 259 14.94 13.56 -8.06
N HIS A 260 13.85 12.79 -7.96
CA HIS A 260 13.52 11.95 -6.82
C HIS A 260 13.53 10.46 -7.17
N GLY A 261 14.16 10.10 -8.30
CA GLY A 261 14.47 8.72 -8.62
C GLY A 261 15.69 8.22 -7.85
N VAL A 262 15.91 6.90 -7.85
CA VAL A 262 17.13 6.29 -7.33
C VAL A 262 18.30 6.71 -8.21
N ALA A 263 19.19 7.54 -7.67
CA ALA A 263 20.30 8.14 -8.40
C ALA A 263 21.67 7.68 -7.89
N ARG A 264 21.75 7.06 -6.70
CA ARG A 264 22.98 6.51 -6.14
C ARG A 264 22.69 5.28 -5.27
N LEU A 265 23.62 4.33 -5.26
CA LEU A 265 23.69 3.27 -4.26
C LEU A 265 24.81 3.58 -3.28
N VAL A 266 24.51 3.52 -1.98
CA VAL A 266 25.52 3.69 -0.94
C VAL A 266 25.57 2.44 -0.09
N ARG A 267 26.73 1.80 -0.02
CA ARG A 267 26.98 0.69 0.88
C ARG A 267 27.53 1.25 2.19
N LEU A 268 26.77 1.07 3.26
CA LEU A 268 27.19 1.45 4.59
C LEU A 268 28.16 0.38 5.11
N VAL A 269 29.35 0.80 5.51
CA VAL A 269 30.37 -0.06 6.13
C VAL A 269 30.60 0.37 7.57
N ASP A 270 30.75 -0.58 8.48
CA ASP A 270 31.07 -0.28 9.87
C ASP A 270 32.42 0.44 9.95
N ALA A 271 32.46 1.56 10.67
CA ALA A 271 33.66 2.38 10.76
C ALA A 271 34.83 1.68 11.49
N GLY A 272 34.56 0.71 12.36
CA GLY A 272 35.55 0.00 13.16
C GLY A 272 36.00 -1.32 12.52
N THR A 273 35.07 -2.12 12.01
CA THR A 273 35.36 -3.44 11.44
C THR A 273 35.50 -3.44 9.91
N GLY A 274 34.96 -2.41 9.23
CA GLY A 274 34.88 -2.37 7.77
C GLY A 274 33.82 -3.29 7.18
N GLU A 275 33.04 -3.99 8.02
CA GLU A 275 32.01 -4.92 7.54
C GLU A 275 30.81 -4.18 6.94
N PRO A 276 30.21 -4.69 5.85
CA PRO A 276 29.03 -4.09 5.27
C PRO A 276 27.79 -4.27 6.17
N LEU A 277 27.15 -3.15 6.52
CA LEU A 277 25.96 -3.10 7.37
C LEU A 277 24.67 -3.12 6.56
N GLY A 278 24.64 -2.37 5.45
CA GLY A 278 23.45 -2.19 4.63
C GLY A 278 23.71 -1.47 3.32
N VAL A 279 22.70 -1.43 2.47
CA VAL A 279 22.67 -0.67 1.22
C VAL A 279 21.55 0.35 1.30
N GLU A 280 21.87 1.59 0.98
CA GLU A 280 20.94 2.69 0.82
C GLU A 280 20.73 3.00 -0.67
N LEU A 281 19.47 3.15 -1.04
CA LEU A 281 19.09 3.72 -2.34
C LEU A 281 18.84 5.20 -2.08
N ARG A 282 19.69 6.07 -2.63
CA ARG A 282 19.61 7.52 -2.47
C ARG A 282 19.14 8.20 -3.75
N ASP A 283 18.48 9.34 -3.60
CA ASP A 283 18.16 10.21 -4.73
C ASP A 283 19.32 11.15 -5.09
N GLY A 284 19.09 12.02 -6.08
CA GLY A 284 20.11 12.94 -6.59
C GLY A 284 20.56 13.99 -5.56
N GLN A 285 19.79 14.20 -4.49
CA GLN A 285 20.11 15.10 -3.39
C GLN A 285 20.81 14.37 -2.23
N GLY A 286 21.04 13.06 -2.36
CA GLY A 286 21.64 12.23 -1.31
C GLY A 286 20.63 11.80 -0.24
N GLU A 287 19.33 12.00 -0.43
CA GLU A 287 18.32 11.58 0.55
C GLU A 287 18.05 10.08 0.43
N VAL A 288 18.03 9.38 1.56
CA VAL A 288 17.75 7.94 1.59
C VAL A 288 16.28 7.67 1.27
N ARG A 289 16.04 6.79 0.30
CA ARG A 289 14.71 6.39 -0.22
C ARG A 289 14.33 4.97 0.18
N ALA A 290 15.31 4.10 0.27
CA ALA A 290 15.14 2.74 0.76
C ALA A 290 16.42 2.23 1.42
N VAL A 291 16.25 1.29 2.36
CA VAL A 291 17.37 0.63 3.05
C VAL A 291 17.20 -0.88 2.98
N LEU A 292 18.27 -1.57 2.58
CA LEU A 292 18.39 -3.01 2.56
C LEU A 292 19.47 -3.45 3.56
N PRO A 293 19.11 -4.14 4.65
CA PRO A 293 20.11 -4.66 5.59
C PRO A 293 20.99 -5.71 4.91
N TRP A 294 22.32 -5.52 4.93
CA TRP A 294 23.27 -6.36 4.19
C TRP A 294 23.15 -7.82 4.63
N ARG A 295 23.12 -8.05 5.95
CA ARG A 295 22.96 -9.38 6.56
C ARG A 295 21.71 -10.12 6.09
N SER A 296 20.66 -9.41 5.67
CA SER A 296 19.40 -10.01 5.20
C SER A 296 19.34 -10.18 3.67
N TRP A 297 20.18 -9.50 2.90
CA TRP A 297 20.06 -9.42 1.44
C TRP A 297 21.26 -9.94 0.66
N PHE A 298 22.48 -9.73 1.15
CA PHE A 298 23.70 -9.93 0.35
C PHE A 298 24.79 -10.73 1.08
N ALA A 299 24.57 -11.12 2.34
CA ALA A 299 25.60 -11.72 3.18
C ALA A 299 25.72 -13.25 3.11
N GLY A 300 24.67 -13.97 2.71
CA GLY A 300 24.74 -15.42 2.46
C GLY A 300 25.22 -15.71 1.05
N SER A 301 25.57 -16.96 0.72
CA SER A 301 25.88 -17.37 -0.67
C SER A 301 24.58 -17.54 -1.47
N PRO A 302 24.45 -17.04 -2.73
CA PRO A 302 25.39 -16.27 -3.55
C PRO A 302 25.13 -14.75 -3.51
N GLY A 303 25.07 -14.15 -2.33
CA GLY A 303 24.64 -12.76 -2.10
C GLY A 303 25.54 -11.69 -2.70
N SER A 304 26.83 -11.99 -2.92
CA SER A 304 27.73 -11.14 -3.71
C SER A 304 27.23 -10.95 -5.14
N ASP A 305 26.72 -12.01 -5.76
CA ASP A 305 26.23 -11.99 -7.14
C ASP A 305 24.91 -11.22 -7.21
N GLY A 306 24.10 -11.29 -6.16
CA GLY A 306 22.91 -10.46 -6.00
C GLY A 306 23.25 -8.96 -5.92
N TRP A 307 24.35 -8.60 -5.26
CA TRP A 307 24.83 -7.23 -5.19
C TRP A 307 25.36 -6.73 -6.54
N THR A 308 26.21 -7.50 -7.22
CA THR A 308 26.73 -7.12 -8.55
C THR A 308 25.60 -6.98 -9.56
N THR A 309 24.65 -7.93 -9.58
CA THR A 309 23.45 -7.86 -10.42
C THR A 309 22.62 -6.60 -10.15
N LEU A 310 22.50 -6.17 -8.89
CA LEU A 310 21.80 -4.93 -8.54
C LEU A 310 22.50 -3.69 -9.10
N VAL A 311 23.82 -3.62 -8.94
CA VAL A 311 24.66 -2.51 -9.45
C VAL A 311 24.54 -2.41 -10.96
N ASP A 312 24.70 -3.55 -11.65
CA ASP A 312 24.63 -3.64 -13.12
C ASP A 312 23.25 -3.28 -13.67
N ALA A 313 22.18 -3.68 -12.97
CA ALA A 313 20.82 -3.39 -13.38
C ALA A 313 20.44 -1.91 -13.21
N LEU A 314 20.88 -1.29 -12.10
CA LEU A 314 20.55 0.11 -11.81
C LEU A 314 21.36 1.09 -12.64
N LYS A 315 22.65 0.78 -12.90
CA LYS A 315 23.59 1.65 -13.63
C LYS A 315 23.70 3.06 -13.03
N VAL A 316 23.71 3.13 -11.70
CA VAL A 316 23.89 4.37 -10.94
C VAL A 316 25.23 4.33 -10.18
N PRO A 317 25.82 5.49 -9.85
CA PRO A 317 27.03 5.53 -9.04
C PRO A 317 26.91 4.74 -7.72
N VAL A 318 27.98 4.04 -7.37
CA VAL A 318 28.12 3.25 -6.13
C VAL A 318 29.20 3.90 -5.27
N SER A 319 28.95 4.06 -3.97
CA SER A 319 29.96 4.52 -3.01
C SER A 319 29.87 3.77 -1.69
N ASP A 320 31.01 3.62 -1.02
CA ASP A 320 31.08 3.12 0.35
C ASP A 320 31.13 4.30 1.33
N GLU A 321 30.29 4.26 2.38
CA GLU A 321 30.28 5.27 3.44
C GLU A 321 30.46 4.62 4.81
N LYS A 322 31.40 5.15 5.60
CA LYS A 322 31.63 4.69 6.96
C LYS A 322 30.49 5.11 7.87
N TYR A 323 29.84 4.15 8.49
CA TYR A 323 28.78 4.34 9.45
C TYR A 323 29.29 4.05 10.86
N ARG A 324 29.15 5.02 11.76
CA ARG A 324 29.56 4.86 13.16
C ARG A 324 28.40 4.31 13.96
N GLN A 325 28.42 3.01 14.23
CA GLN A 325 27.43 2.40 15.10
C GLN A 325 27.58 2.91 16.55
N ARG A 326 26.45 3.21 17.19
CA ARG A 326 26.42 3.47 18.63
C ARG A 326 26.56 2.13 19.36
N ARG A 327 27.40 2.04 20.40
CA ARG A 327 27.78 0.77 21.06
C ARG A 327 26.60 -0.13 21.48
N ASP A 328 25.42 0.44 21.71
CA ASP A 328 24.24 -0.26 22.23
C ASP A 328 23.13 -0.53 21.19
N ALA A 329 23.24 0.02 19.96
CA ALA A 329 22.20 -0.12 18.95
C ALA A 329 22.28 -1.49 18.25
N ARG A 330 21.48 -2.46 18.70
CA ARG A 330 21.33 -3.77 18.04
C ARG A 330 19.88 -4.00 17.67
N PRO A 331 19.52 -4.04 16.38
CA PRO A 331 20.35 -3.93 15.16
C PRO A 331 20.81 -2.49 14.81
N TRP A 332 21.86 -2.38 13.97
CA TRP A 332 22.53 -1.11 13.62
C TRP A 332 21.59 0.00 13.12
N TRP A 333 20.49 -0.38 12.47
CA TRP A 333 19.55 0.55 11.85
C TRP A 333 18.55 1.18 12.83
N GLN A 334 18.58 0.86 14.13
CA GLN A 334 17.58 1.36 15.10
C GLN A 334 17.47 2.89 15.13
N ASP A 335 18.59 3.60 15.03
CA ASP A 335 18.65 5.06 15.03
C ASP A 335 18.70 5.65 13.59
N HIS A 336 18.51 4.81 12.57
CA HIS A 336 18.50 5.23 11.19
C HIS A 336 17.16 5.89 10.82
N THR A 337 17.15 6.96 10.02
CA THR A 337 15.92 7.66 9.59
C THR A 337 14.90 6.72 8.93
N LEU A 338 15.38 5.67 8.27
CA LEU A 338 14.56 4.61 7.68
C LEU A 338 14.66 3.26 8.43
N ALA A 339 14.81 3.28 9.76
CA ALA A 339 14.77 2.10 10.62
C ALA A 339 13.55 1.21 10.36
N GLY A 340 12.38 1.84 10.20
CA GLY A 340 11.13 1.15 9.89
C GLY A 340 11.18 0.40 8.55
N ASP A 341 11.92 0.93 7.58
CA ASP A 341 12.13 0.29 6.28
C ASP A 341 13.10 -0.89 6.37
N ALA A 342 14.26 -0.67 7.00
CA ALA A 342 15.24 -1.72 7.24
C ALA A 342 14.60 -2.92 7.95
N ARG A 343 13.76 -2.66 8.96
CA ARG A 343 12.98 -3.68 9.66
C ARG A 343 12.00 -4.42 8.74
N ARG A 344 11.26 -3.71 7.87
CA ARG A 344 10.32 -4.33 6.91
C ARG A 344 11.05 -5.15 5.85
N MET A 345 12.28 -4.75 5.50
CA MET A 345 13.14 -5.44 4.54
C MET A 345 14.02 -6.52 5.20
N SER A 346 13.79 -6.84 6.47
CA SER A 346 14.40 -7.96 7.20
C SER A 346 13.42 -9.12 7.40
N PRO A 347 13.92 -10.32 7.77
CA PRO A 347 13.09 -11.43 8.19
C PRO A 347 12.08 -11.00 9.27
N THR A 348 10.82 -11.33 9.05
CA THR A 348 9.73 -11.03 9.99
C THR A 348 9.37 -12.29 10.76
N GLU A 349 9.16 -12.15 12.08
CA GLU A 349 8.66 -13.22 12.93
C GLU A 349 7.29 -13.72 12.46
N GLY A 350 7.08 -15.05 12.43
CA GLY A 350 5.86 -15.65 11.90
C GLY A 350 4.58 -15.14 12.59
N ARG A 351 4.59 -14.93 13.92
CA ARG A 351 3.42 -14.40 14.65
C ARG A 351 3.07 -12.97 14.21
N ALA A 352 4.08 -12.12 14.05
CA ALA A 352 3.89 -10.75 13.57
C ALA A 352 3.41 -10.72 12.12
N ALA A 353 4.00 -11.55 11.25
CA ALA A 353 3.60 -11.67 9.85
C ALA A 353 2.13 -12.11 9.70
N ARG A 354 1.68 -13.13 10.45
CA ARG A 354 0.28 -13.57 10.44
C ARG A 354 -0.68 -12.47 10.87
N ARG A 355 -0.30 -11.69 11.89
CA ARG A 355 -1.12 -10.56 12.37
C ARG A 355 -1.26 -9.44 11.33
N GLN A 356 -0.25 -9.23 10.48
CA GLN A 356 -0.25 -8.15 9.48
C GLN A 356 -0.88 -8.56 8.14
N VAL A 357 -0.83 -9.85 7.78
CA VAL A 357 -1.45 -10.37 6.53
C VAL A 357 -2.93 -10.75 6.74
N ALA A 358 -3.43 -10.70 7.98
CA ALA A 358 -4.81 -11.01 8.28
C ALA A 358 -5.77 -10.04 7.57
N TRP A 359 -6.52 -10.55 6.59
CA TRP A 359 -7.44 -9.76 5.75
C TRP A 359 -8.42 -8.89 6.55
N TYR A 360 -9.03 -9.44 7.61
CA TYR A 360 -10.00 -8.73 8.43
C TYR A 360 -9.37 -7.62 9.30
N ARG A 361 -8.03 -7.52 9.35
CA ARG A 361 -7.32 -6.36 9.91
C ARG A 361 -6.95 -5.31 8.87
N SER A 362 -6.87 -5.70 7.60
CA SER A 362 -6.59 -4.79 6.48
C SER A 362 -7.85 -4.16 5.87
N VAL A 363 -9.03 -4.68 6.21
CA VAL A 363 -10.33 -4.17 5.74
C VAL A 363 -11.16 -3.76 6.94
N ALA A 364 -11.92 -2.66 6.84
CA ALA A 364 -12.82 -2.22 7.91
C ALA A 364 -13.80 -3.33 8.29
N GLY A 365 -13.76 -3.85 9.53
CA GLY A 365 -14.59 -4.99 9.96
C GLY A 365 -13.85 -6.04 10.78
N ALA A 366 -13.04 -5.64 11.76
CA ALA A 366 -12.18 -6.56 12.52
C ALA A 366 -12.92 -7.69 13.26
N HIS A 367 -14.22 -7.52 13.53
CA HIS A 367 -15.07 -8.49 14.24
C HIS A 367 -15.93 -9.36 13.32
N GLU A 368 -15.96 -9.09 12.01
CA GLU A 368 -16.66 -9.89 11.00
C GLU A 368 -16.37 -11.41 11.07
N PRO A 369 -15.13 -11.88 11.28
CA PRO A 369 -14.86 -13.32 11.33
C PRO A 369 -15.45 -14.03 12.56
N VAL A 370 -16.01 -13.30 13.52
CA VAL A 370 -16.71 -13.87 14.69
C VAL A 370 -18.23 -13.71 14.55
N VAL A 371 -18.67 -12.54 14.08
CA VAL A 371 -20.09 -12.18 13.98
C VAL A 371 -20.80 -12.92 12.84
N LEU A 372 -20.18 -13.01 11.66
CA LEU A 372 -20.78 -13.68 10.49
C LEU A 372 -20.99 -15.18 10.72
N PRO A 373 -20.03 -15.94 11.28
CA PRO A 373 -20.25 -17.35 11.57
C PRO A 373 -21.35 -17.58 12.60
N PHE A 374 -21.45 -16.72 13.62
CA PHE A 374 -22.48 -16.85 14.65
C PHE A 374 -23.89 -16.74 14.06
N PHE A 375 -24.16 -15.70 13.28
CA PHE A 375 -25.47 -15.51 12.64
C PHE A 375 -25.75 -16.53 11.53
N SER A 376 -24.71 -16.99 10.81
CA SER A 376 -24.87 -18.01 9.77
C SER A 376 -25.11 -19.41 10.35
N ALA A 377 -24.52 -19.73 11.51
CA ALA A 377 -24.68 -21.03 12.15
C ALA A 377 -26.14 -21.32 12.51
N TRP A 378 -26.90 -20.28 12.90
CA TRP A 378 -28.31 -20.45 13.22
C TRP A 378 -29.14 -20.90 12.02
N LEU A 379 -28.81 -20.47 10.81
CA LEU A 379 -29.56 -20.82 9.60
C LEU A 379 -29.18 -22.18 9.00
N LEU A 380 -28.16 -22.86 9.54
CA LEU A 380 -27.71 -24.17 9.05
C LEU A 380 -28.75 -25.27 9.22
N PHE A 381 -29.68 -25.16 10.18
CA PHE A 381 -30.76 -26.15 10.32
C PHE A 381 -31.58 -26.26 9.04
N GLY A 382 -31.61 -25.18 8.22
CA GLY A 382 -32.35 -25.18 6.97
C GLY A 382 -31.86 -26.21 5.96
N LEU A 383 -30.62 -26.69 6.06
CA LEU A 383 -30.11 -27.79 5.23
C LEU A 383 -30.88 -29.11 5.42
N MET A 384 -31.59 -29.26 6.54
CA MET A 384 -32.41 -30.44 6.88
C MET A 384 -33.90 -30.19 6.61
N SER A 385 -34.26 -29.07 5.96
CA SER A 385 -35.64 -28.72 5.66
C SER A 385 -36.04 -29.17 4.26
N ASP A 386 -37.27 -29.68 4.11
CA ASP A 386 -37.88 -29.99 2.81
C ASP A 386 -38.42 -28.73 2.08
N GLU A 387 -38.48 -27.59 2.78
CA GLU A 387 -38.95 -26.33 2.19
C GLU A 387 -37.81 -25.63 1.42
N VAL A 388 -38.04 -25.36 0.13
CA VAL A 388 -37.02 -24.81 -0.79
C VAL A 388 -36.39 -23.50 -0.29
N SER A 389 -37.20 -22.58 0.26
CA SER A 389 -36.74 -21.30 0.82
C SER A 389 -35.76 -21.49 1.99
N THR A 390 -36.12 -22.39 2.89
CA THR A 390 -35.38 -22.70 4.11
C THR A 390 -34.12 -23.51 3.80
N PHE A 391 -34.18 -24.44 2.84
CA PHE A 391 -33.02 -25.14 2.28
C PHE A 391 -32.02 -24.17 1.63
N LEU A 392 -32.49 -23.25 0.79
CA LEU A 392 -31.63 -22.23 0.15
C LEU A 392 -30.97 -21.32 1.20
N ALA A 393 -31.68 -20.96 2.26
CA ALA A 393 -31.11 -20.21 3.38
C ALA A 393 -29.97 -21.00 4.06
N GLY A 394 -30.18 -22.29 4.34
CA GLY A 394 -29.15 -23.17 4.89
C GLY A 394 -27.92 -23.31 3.99
N LEU A 395 -28.11 -23.46 2.67
CA LEU A 395 -27.02 -23.54 1.69
C LEU A 395 -26.19 -22.24 1.63
N LEU A 396 -26.84 -21.08 1.56
CA LEU A 396 -26.17 -19.78 1.55
C LEU A 396 -25.40 -19.53 2.85
N SER A 397 -25.94 -19.94 3.99
CA SER A 397 -25.26 -19.84 5.29
C SER A 397 -24.06 -20.79 5.39
N ALA A 398 -24.14 -22.01 4.85
CA ALA A 398 -23.00 -22.92 4.75
C ALA A 398 -21.89 -22.33 3.86
N LEU A 399 -22.24 -21.77 2.71
CA LEU A 399 -21.29 -21.08 1.83
C LEU A 399 -20.65 -19.88 2.53
N THR A 400 -21.44 -19.10 3.27
CA THR A 400 -20.97 -17.95 4.06
C THR A 400 -19.91 -18.37 5.08
N LEU A 401 -20.12 -19.49 5.79
CA LEU A 401 -19.13 -20.06 6.72
C LEU A 401 -17.85 -20.50 6.00
N VAL A 402 -17.97 -21.23 4.90
CA VAL A 402 -16.81 -21.72 4.13
C VAL A 402 -15.98 -20.56 3.58
N LEU A 403 -16.61 -19.54 2.99
CA LEU A 403 -15.91 -18.39 2.41
C LEU A 403 -15.32 -17.44 3.46
N SER A 404 -15.94 -17.33 4.64
CA SER A 404 -15.43 -16.48 5.72
C SER A 404 -14.29 -17.12 6.50
N LEU A 405 -14.43 -18.38 6.91
CA LEU A 405 -13.48 -19.11 7.75
C LEU A 405 -12.42 -19.85 6.93
N GLY A 406 -12.79 -20.47 5.80
CA GLY A 406 -11.89 -21.32 5.00
C GLY A 406 -10.59 -20.63 4.59
N PRO A 407 -10.62 -19.43 3.98
CA PRO A 407 -9.39 -18.72 3.63
C PRO A 407 -8.54 -18.34 4.84
N ALA A 408 -9.17 -18.00 5.98
CA ALA A 408 -8.48 -17.63 7.20
C ALA A 408 -7.76 -18.85 7.82
N THR A 409 -8.45 -20.00 7.91
CA THR A 409 -7.87 -21.24 8.43
C THR A 409 -6.76 -21.77 7.53
N VAL A 410 -6.99 -21.85 6.22
CA VAL A 410 -5.99 -22.30 5.24
C VAL A 410 -4.77 -21.38 5.28
N SER A 411 -4.95 -20.06 5.27
CA SER A 411 -3.82 -19.12 5.32
C SER A 411 -3.03 -19.22 6.63
N ALA A 412 -3.70 -19.43 7.77
CA ALA A 412 -3.04 -19.60 9.06
C ALA A 412 -2.23 -20.90 9.12
N LEU A 413 -2.80 -22.01 8.63
CA LEU A 413 -2.14 -23.31 8.57
C LEU A 413 -0.94 -23.29 7.63
N VAL A 414 -1.12 -22.84 6.39
CA VAL A 414 -0.03 -22.75 5.40
C VAL A 414 1.05 -21.78 5.90
N SER A 415 0.66 -20.67 6.54
CA SER A 415 1.63 -19.77 7.16
C SER A 415 2.48 -20.49 8.20
N ARG A 416 1.83 -21.13 9.18
CA ARG A 416 2.51 -21.77 10.31
C ARG A 416 3.38 -22.95 9.88
N PHE A 417 2.88 -23.81 9.00
CA PHE A 417 3.55 -25.04 8.64
C PHE A 417 4.60 -24.87 7.56
N TRP A 418 4.49 -23.84 6.71
CA TRP A 418 5.33 -23.72 5.52
C TRP A 418 6.07 -22.39 5.44
N TYR A 419 5.38 -21.25 5.56
CA TYR A 419 6.00 -19.94 5.37
C TYR A 419 6.85 -19.47 6.56
N ASP A 420 6.43 -19.80 7.77
CA ASP A 420 7.06 -19.29 8.99
C ASP A 420 8.23 -20.18 9.47
N ARG A 421 8.56 -21.26 8.74
CA ARG A 421 9.76 -22.06 9.00
C ARG A 421 11.01 -21.22 8.71
N THR A 422 11.93 -21.21 9.67
CA THR A 422 13.29 -20.71 9.48
C THR A 422 14.04 -21.65 8.56
N VAL A 423 14.80 -21.08 7.63
CA VAL A 423 15.71 -21.84 6.77
C VAL A 423 17.09 -21.73 7.37
N GLU A 424 17.72 -22.88 7.64
CA GLU A 424 19.15 -22.93 7.87
C GLU A 424 19.80 -22.69 6.51
N VAL A 425 20.39 -21.50 6.37
CA VAL A 425 21.18 -21.14 5.19
C VAL A 425 22.59 -21.66 5.49
N GLU A 426 23.01 -22.68 4.75
CA GLU A 426 24.36 -23.24 4.78
C GLU A 426 25.39 -22.23 4.24
#